data_AF-A0A1R4KVF8-F1
#
_entry.id   AF-A0A1R4KVF8-F1
#
_cell.length_a   1.000
_cell.length_b   1.000
_cell.length_c   1.000
_cell.angle_alpha   90.00
_cell.angle_beta   90.00
_cell.angle_gamma   90.00
#
_symmetry.space_group_name_H-M   'P 1'
#
loop_
_entity.id
_entity.type
_entity.pdbx_description
1 polymer ?
#
loop_
_entity_poly.entity_id
_entity_poly.type
_entity_poly.pdbx_seq_one_letter_code
_entity_poly.pdbx_strand_id
1 'polypeptide(L)'
;MQFDMINDNPFIHTADDIIFNIHALRTGLILPQLSDARLLFFSKGQPCLRTSALAKRYGWGIYADQTGKIKLVDMASLEYSAMLHDVRITKIGAMRSNKRK
;
A
#
# COMPACT_ATOMS: atom_id res chain seq x y z
N MET A 1 -1.58 -11.42 3.67
CA MET A 1 -1.50 -10.32 4.66
C MET A 1 -1.74 -8.95 4.02
N GLN A 2 -0.79 -8.35 3.28
CA GLN A 2 -1.02 -7.04 2.62
C GLN A 2 -2.19 -7.06 1.63
N PHE A 3 -2.22 -8.12 0.80
CA PHE A 3 -3.26 -8.31 -0.21
C PHE A 3 -4.65 -8.42 0.44
N ASP A 4 -4.83 -9.41 1.31
CA ASP A 4 -6.11 -9.70 1.97
C ASP A 4 -6.66 -8.46 2.70
N MET A 5 -5.80 -7.72 3.41
CA MET A 5 -6.22 -6.54 4.16
C MET A 5 -6.79 -5.41 3.28
N ILE A 6 -6.27 -5.23 2.07
CA ILE A 6 -6.77 -4.21 1.13
C ILE A 6 -7.94 -4.75 0.31
N ASN A 7 -7.86 -6.04 -0.08
CA ASN A 7 -8.85 -6.69 -0.92
C ASN A 7 -10.19 -6.83 -0.20
N ASP A 8 -10.17 -7.19 1.09
CA ASP A 8 -11.39 -7.35 1.88
C ASP A 8 -12.00 -6.00 2.30
N ASN A 9 -11.18 -4.93 2.34
CA ASN A 9 -11.56 -3.61 2.86
C ASN A 9 -11.04 -2.46 1.97
N PRO A 10 -11.54 -2.35 0.71
CA PRO A 10 -11.12 -1.29 -0.20
C PRO A 10 -11.55 0.09 0.33
N PHE A 11 -10.68 1.09 0.19
CA PHE A 11 -10.92 2.47 0.65
C PHE A 11 -11.22 2.60 2.15
N ILE A 12 -10.68 1.71 2.98
CA ILE A 12 -10.77 1.84 4.44
C ILE A 12 -9.44 2.35 5.01
N HIS A 13 -8.34 1.71 4.62
CA HIS A 13 -7.02 2.02 5.14
C HIS A 13 -6.22 2.91 4.19
N THR A 14 -5.37 3.75 4.76
CA THR A 14 -4.35 4.49 4.00
C THR A 14 -3.09 3.64 3.83
N ALA A 15 -2.19 4.06 2.93
CA ALA A 15 -0.92 3.36 2.73
C ALA A 15 -0.13 3.20 4.04
N ASP A 16 -0.09 4.25 4.85
CA ASP A 16 0.61 4.30 6.13
C ASP A 16 -0.05 3.37 7.16
N ASP A 17 -1.37 3.35 7.23
CA ASP A 17 -2.10 2.48 8.15
C ASP A 17 -1.83 1.02 7.86
N ILE A 18 -1.71 0.62 6.60
CA ILE A 18 -1.44 -0.78 6.24
C ILE A 18 -0.02 -1.17 6.62
N ILE A 19 0.96 -0.33 6.31
CA ILE A 19 2.36 -0.57 6.69
C ILE A 19 2.46 -0.71 8.21
N PHE A 20 1.82 0.21 8.94
CA PHE A 20 1.81 0.18 10.41
C PHE A 20 1.04 -1.02 10.98
N ASN A 21 -0.14 -1.35 10.45
CA ASN A 21 -0.92 -2.50 10.92
C ASN A 21 -0.15 -3.80 10.77
N ILE A 22 0.57 -3.99 9.66
CA ILE A 22 1.40 -5.19 9.47
C ILE A 22 2.56 -5.21 10.46
N HIS A 23 3.17 -4.05 10.70
CA HIS A 23 4.20 -3.95 11.73
C HIS A 23 3.63 -4.28 13.12
N ALA A 24 2.48 -3.72 13.49
CA ALA A 24 1.81 -3.97 14.75
C ALA A 24 1.42 -5.44 14.93
N LEU A 25 0.87 -6.07 13.90
CA LEU A 25 0.54 -7.50 13.89
C LEU A 25 1.79 -8.37 14.04
N ARG A 26 2.89 -8.02 13.39
CA ARG A 26 4.17 -8.76 13.48
C ARG A 26 4.85 -8.60 14.83
N THR A 27 4.75 -7.42 15.43
CA THR A 27 5.40 -7.07 16.70
C THR A 27 4.51 -7.44 17.90
N GLY A 28 3.22 -7.76 17.69
CA GLY A 28 2.29 -8.11 18.75
C GLY A 28 1.89 -6.90 19.62
N LEU A 29 1.82 -5.70 19.03
CA LEU A 29 1.49 -4.48 19.75
C LEU A 29 0.03 -4.49 20.25
N ILE A 30 -0.16 -4.12 21.51
CA ILE A 30 -1.47 -3.95 22.14
C ILE A 30 -2.01 -2.53 21.93
N LEU A 31 -3.34 -2.40 21.89
CA LEU A 31 -4.08 -1.14 21.62
C LEU A 31 -3.53 0.12 22.33
N PRO A 32 -3.15 0.09 23.62
CA PRO A 32 -2.66 1.29 24.30
C PRO A 32 -1.32 1.81 23.76
N GLN A 33 -0.51 0.93 23.18
CA GLN A 33 0.85 1.24 22.72
C GLN A 33 0.89 1.57 21.22
N LEU A 34 -0.23 1.39 20.50
CA LEU A 34 -0.26 1.62 19.06
C LEU A 34 0.03 3.07 18.69
N SER A 35 -0.51 4.03 19.44
CA SER A 35 -0.32 5.47 19.18
C SER A 35 1.15 5.87 19.22
N ASP A 36 1.83 5.50 20.31
CA ASP A 36 3.24 5.82 20.54
C ASP A 36 4.15 5.02 19.59
N ALA A 37 3.83 3.74 19.36
CA ALA A 37 4.54 2.92 18.40
C ALA A 37 4.38 3.45 16.97
N ARG A 38 3.22 4.00 16.61
CA ARG A 38 2.98 4.62 15.29
C ARG A 38 3.89 5.83 15.11
N LEU A 39 3.94 6.72 16.10
CA LEU A 39 4.84 7.88 16.09
C LEU A 39 6.31 7.45 15.97
N LEU A 40 6.72 6.46 16.77
CA LEU A 40 8.09 5.95 16.75
C LEU A 40 8.44 5.25 15.43
N PHE A 41 7.46 4.56 14.83
CA PHE A 41 7.60 3.85 13.57
C PHE A 41 7.78 4.84 12.41
N PHE A 42 6.96 5.89 12.34
CA PHE A 42 7.07 6.93 11.31
C PHE A 42 8.17 7.96 11.59
N SER A 43 8.72 8.01 12.81
CA SER A 43 9.93 8.78 13.10
C SER A 43 11.16 8.27 12.34
N LYS A 44 11.15 7.03 11.87
CA LYS A 44 12.15 6.48 10.95
C LYS A 44 11.53 6.39 9.56
N GLY A 45 12.29 6.70 8.51
CA GLY A 45 11.79 6.60 7.14
C GLY A 45 11.35 5.16 6.81
N GLN A 46 10.07 4.97 6.50
CA GLN A 46 9.51 3.65 6.20
C GLN A 46 9.36 3.41 4.69
N PRO A 47 9.53 2.15 4.25
CA PRO A 47 9.32 1.79 2.86
C PRO A 47 7.84 1.93 2.48
N CYS A 48 7.56 2.76 1.47
CA CYS A 48 6.21 2.97 0.97
C CYS A 48 5.68 1.73 0.24
N LEU A 49 4.35 1.67 0.02
CA LEU A 49 3.71 0.56 -0.68
C LEU A 49 4.22 0.33 -2.12
N ARG A 50 4.87 1.31 -2.74
CA ARG A 50 5.55 1.13 -4.04
C ARG A 50 6.71 0.13 -4.01
N THR A 51 7.23 -0.17 -2.82
CA THR A 51 8.26 -1.20 -2.60
C THR A 51 7.68 -2.59 -2.36
N SER A 52 6.36 -2.68 -2.12
CA SER A 52 5.70 -3.93 -1.78
C SER A 52 5.78 -4.95 -2.92
N ALA A 53 5.72 -6.23 -2.55
CA ALA A 53 5.66 -7.31 -3.52
C ALA A 53 4.38 -7.25 -4.38
N LEU A 54 3.29 -6.66 -3.89
CA LEU A 54 2.04 -6.44 -4.61
C LEU A 54 2.27 -5.68 -5.93
N ALA A 55 2.87 -4.49 -5.84
CA ALA A 55 3.14 -3.68 -7.02
C ALA A 55 4.31 -4.25 -7.85
N LYS A 56 5.32 -4.80 -7.19
CA LYS A 56 6.60 -5.12 -7.84
C LYS A 56 6.72 -6.54 -8.40
N ARG A 57 6.14 -7.53 -7.73
CA ARG A 57 6.20 -8.96 -8.12
C ARG A 57 4.91 -9.42 -8.77
N TYR A 58 3.77 -8.92 -8.30
CA TYR A 58 2.45 -9.36 -8.75
C TYR A 58 1.75 -8.37 -9.69
N GLY A 59 2.30 -7.17 -9.90
CA GLY A 59 1.79 -6.20 -10.86
C GLY A 59 0.47 -5.53 -10.47
N TRP A 60 0.03 -5.63 -9.21
CA TRP A 60 -1.23 -5.02 -8.77
C TRP A 60 -1.17 -3.50 -8.85
N GLY A 61 -2.26 -2.91 -9.33
CA GLY A 61 -2.49 -1.47 -9.24
C GLY A 61 -2.85 -1.09 -7.81
N ILE A 62 -2.07 -0.20 -7.20
CA ILE A 62 -2.42 0.41 -5.92
C ILE A 62 -3.01 1.77 -6.23
N TYR A 63 -4.33 1.87 -6.15
CA TYR A 63 -5.06 3.11 -6.37
C TYR A 63 -5.26 3.81 -5.03
N ALA A 64 -4.89 5.09 -4.95
CA ALA A 64 -5.16 5.94 -3.81
C ALA A 64 -6.18 7.00 -4.21
N ASP A 65 -7.26 7.10 -3.44
CA ASP A 65 -8.27 8.15 -3.63
C ASP A 65 -7.77 9.50 -3.09
N GLN A 66 -8.53 10.57 -3.31
CA GLN A 66 -8.24 11.94 -2.88
C GLN A 66 -7.98 12.06 -1.36
N THR A 67 -8.59 11.17 -0.58
CA THR A 67 -8.43 11.08 0.88
C THR A 67 -7.20 10.29 1.32
N GLY A 68 -6.44 9.71 0.38
CA GLY A 68 -5.27 8.85 0.64
C GLY A 68 -5.62 7.40 0.99
N LYS A 69 -6.91 7.03 0.93
CA LYS A 69 -7.35 5.65 1.15
C LYS A 69 -7.08 4.80 -0.07
N ILE A 70 -6.65 3.57 0.15
CA ILE A 70 -6.16 2.72 -0.94
C ILE A 70 -7.12 1.59 -1.29
N LYS A 71 -7.09 1.21 -2.56
CA LYS A 71 -7.75 0.03 -3.12
C LYS A 71 -6.74 -0.72 -4.00
N LEU A 72 -6.84 -2.04 -4.00
CA LEU A 72 -6.17 -2.87 -4.99
C LEU A 72 -7.03 -2.97 -6.25
N VAL A 73 -6.38 -2.75 -7.38
CA VAL A 73 -6.96 -2.91 -8.70
C VAL A 73 -6.18 -4.00 -9.41
N ASP A 74 -6.89 -5.04 -9.84
CA ASP A 74 -6.28 -6.12 -10.62
C ASP A 74 -5.82 -5.56 -11.97
N MET A 75 -4.58 -5.86 -12.36
CA MET A 75 -4.04 -5.46 -13.67
C MET A 75 -4.80 -6.07 -14.84
N ALA A 76 -5.48 -7.21 -14.63
CA ALA A 76 -6.31 -7.85 -15.65
C ALA A 76 -7.69 -7.20 -15.81
N SER A 77 -8.07 -6.27 -14.92
CA SER A 77 -9.39 -5.66 -14.94
C SER A 77 -9.53 -4.54 -15.98
N LEU A 78 -10.76 -4.36 -16.49
CA LEU A 78 -11.13 -3.22 -17.33
C LEU A 78 -10.96 -1.89 -16.58
N GLU A 79 -11.18 -1.86 -15.27
CA GLU A 79 -10.98 -0.68 -14.42
C GLU A 79 -9.53 -0.20 -14.47
N TYR A 80 -8.56 -1.13 -14.37
CA TYR A 80 -7.14 -0.79 -14.49
C TYR A 80 -6.81 -0.18 -15.85
N SER A 81 -7.33 -0.78 -16.93
CA SER A 81 -7.14 -0.25 -18.28
C SER A 81 -7.75 1.15 -18.43
N ALA A 82 -8.97 1.37 -17.93
CA ALA A 82 -9.61 2.69 -17.94
C ALA A 82 -8.78 3.73 -17.17
N MET A 83 -8.27 3.37 -15.99
CA MET A 83 -7.41 4.24 -15.18
C MET A 83 -6.07 4.56 -15.86
N LEU A 84 -5.51 3.62 -16.63
CA LEU A 84 -4.29 3.87 -17.41
C LEU A 84 -4.52 4.92 -18.51
N HIS A 85 -5.71 4.94 -19.12
CA HIS A 85 -6.06 5.92 -20.15
C HIS A 85 -6.55 7.26 -19.57
N ASP A 86 -7.02 7.30 -18.32
CA ASP A 86 -7.47 8.52 -17.68
C ASP A 86 -6.30 9.46 -17.35
N VAL A 87 -6.26 10.64 -17.97
CA VAL A 87 -5.21 11.66 -17.77
C VAL A 87 -5.31 12.37 -16.41
N ARG A 88 -6.44 12.27 -15.72
CA ARG A 88 -6.66 12.89 -14.40
C ARG A 88 -5.97 12.12 -13.28
N ILE A 89 -5.59 10.86 -13.53
CA ILE A 89 -4.95 10.01 -12.54
C ILE A 89 -3.44 10.14 -12.64
N THR A 90 -2.81 10.57 -11.55
CA THR A 90 -1.36 10.60 -11.42
C THR A 90 -0.82 9.17 -11.35
N LYS A 91 -0.08 8.77 -12.39
CA LYS A 91 0.48 7.41 -12.50
C LYS A 91 1.90 7.41 -11.99
N ILE A 92 2.16 6.64 -10.94
CA ILE A 92 3.49 6.50 -10.36
C ILE A 92 3.90 5.03 -10.45
N GLY A 93 4.99 4.75 -11.18
CA GLY A 93 5.51 3.39 -11.33
C GLY A 93 5.98 2.79 -10.00
N ALA A 94 5.90 1.48 -9.86
CA ALA A 94 6.49 0.76 -8.73
C ALA A 94 8.01 0.97 -8.65
N MET A 95 8.60 0.84 -7.46
CA MET A 95 10.06 0.94 -7.35
C MET A 95 10.73 -0.23 -8.06
N ARG A 96 11.74 0.09 -8.89
CA ARG A 96 12.54 -0.94 -9.58
C ARG A 96 13.22 -1.84 -8.55
N SER A 97 13.20 -3.16 -8.77
CA SER A 97 14.16 -4.04 -8.09
C SER A 97 15.53 -3.66 -8.58
N ASN A 98 16.42 -3.34 -7.64
CA ASN A 98 17.83 -3.34 -7.96
C ASN A 98 18.18 -4.76 -8.41
N LYS A 99 18.50 -4.94 -9.70
CA LYS A 99 19.07 -6.19 -10.19
C LYS A 99 20.39 -6.35 -9.44
N ARG A 100 20.48 -7.35 -8.55
CA ARG A 100 21.80 -7.81 -8.10
C ARG A 100 22.53 -8.26 -9.36
N LYS A 101 23.64 -7.60 -9.67
CA LYS A 101 24.66 -8.12 -10.59
C LYS A 101 25.35 -9.29 -9.92
#